data_AF-A0A2T7BFJ6-F1
#
_entry.id   AF-A0A2T7BFJ6-F1
#
_cell.length_a   1.000
_cell.length_b   1.000
_cell.length_c   1.000
_cell.angle_alpha   90.00
_cell.angle_beta   90.00
_cell.angle_gamma   90.00
#
_symmetry.space_group_name_H-M   'P 1'
#
loop_
_entity.id
_entity.type
_entity.pdbx_description
1 polymer ?
#
loop_
_entity_poly.entity_id
_entity_poly.type
_entity_poly.pdbx_seq_one_letter_code
_entity_poly.pdbx_strand_id
1 'polypeptide(L)'
;MDLKKETEELLNILKSQGFDRSQIEQELAYSDNYIAQQLSKGGNPKLLAKLKKLVASRNMKAAEGYVVVDVGAALRRIEARQEVSLSAIAEILAHQRNLPTVSVLGELEAAINKRLSV
;
A
#
# COMPACT_ATOMS: atom_id res chain seq x y z
N MET A 1 -21.71 10.90 -17.15
CA MET A 1 -20.70 10.27 -16.26
C MET A 1 -21.41 9.22 -15.43
N ASP A 2 -20.95 7.99 -15.47
CA ASP A 2 -21.51 6.91 -14.66
C ASP A 2 -20.78 6.88 -13.31
N LEU A 3 -21.43 7.43 -12.28
CA LEU A 3 -20.88 7.55 -10.93
C LEU A 3 -20.52 6.20 -10.33
N LYS A 4 -21.29 5.16 -10.67
CA LYS A 4 -21.04 3.80 -10.19
C LYS A 4 -19.73 3.28 -10.78
N LYS A 5 -19.57 3.40 -12.11
CA LYS A 5 -18.37 2.94 -12.81
C LYS A 5 -17.11 3.65 -12.32
N GLU A 6 -17.13 4.98 -12.18
CA GLU A 6 -15.97 5.72 -11.66
C GLU A 6 -15.65 5.35 -10.20
N THR A 7 -16.68 5.06 -9.38
CA THR A 7 -16.48 4.61 -8.00
C THR A 7 -15.80 3.23 -7.98
N GLU A 8 -16.26 2.29 -8.81
CA GLU A 8 -15.67 0.95 -8.94
C GLU A 8 -14.23 0.99 -9.43
N GLU A 9 -13.91 1.86 -10.39
CA GLU A 9 -12.54 2.09 -10.87
C GLU A 9 -11.60 2.56 -9.74
N LEU A 10 -12.01 3.54 -8.94
CA LEU A 10 -11.21 4.03 -7.80
C LEU A 10 -11.06 2.99 -6.70
N LEU A 11 -12.10 2.20 -6.42
CA LEU A 11 -12.02 1.09 -5.47
C LEU A 11 -11.04 0.02 -5.94
N ASN A 12 -10.98 -0.27 -7.25
CA ASN A 12 -10.01 -1.21 -7.80
C ASN A 12 -8.57 -0.69 -7.67
N ILE A 13 -8.34 0.62 -7.84
CA ILE A 13 -7.02 1.24 -7.59
C ILE A 13 -6.65 1.11 -6.12
N LEU A 14 -7.55 1.41 -5.19
CA LEU A 14 -7.26 1.27 -3.75
C LEU A 14 -7.03 -0.20 -3.37
N LYS A 15 -7.76 -1.13 -3.99
CA LYS A 15 -7.55 -2.56 -3.82
C LYS A 15 -6.20 -3.04 -4.32
N SER A 16 -5.72 -2.54 -5.46
CA SER A 16 -4.37 -2.85 -5.95
C SER A 16 -3.27 -2.26 -5.06
N GLN A 17 -3.59 -1.22 -4.29
CA GLN A 17 -2.75 -0.65 -3.23
C GLN A 17 -2.87 -1.38 -1.88
N GLY A 18 -3.59 -2.50 -1.81
CA GLY A 18 -3.70 -3.33 -0.62
C GLY A 18 -4.84 -2.97 0.34
N PHE A 19 -5.71 -2.02 -0.02
CA PHE A 19 -6.85 -1.63 0.82
C PHE A 19 -8.09 -2.46 0.48
N ASP A 20 -8.68 -3.08 1.49
CA ASP A 20 -10.00 -3.66 1.37
C ASP A 20 -11.11 -2.60 1.56
N ARG A 21 -12.35 -2.97 1.23
CA ARG A 21 -13.50 -2.06 1.33
C ARG A 21 -13.73 -1.57 2.77
N SER A 22 -13.49 -2.43 3.77
CA SER A 22 -13.71 -2.10 5.18
C SER A 22 -12.74 -1.02 5.63
N GLN A 23 -11.47 -1.15 5.27
CA GLN A 23 -10.42 -0.16 5.51
C GLN A 23 -10.75 1.17 4.82
N ILE A 24 -11.27 1.14 3.59
CA ILE A 24 -11.68 2.36 2.88
C ILE A 24 -12.87 3.02 3.58
N GLU A 25 -13.85 2.26 4.06
CA GLU A 25 -15.00 2.78 4.82
C GLU A 25 -14.54 3.44 6.13
N GLN A 26 -13.64 2.80 6.87
CA GLN A 26 -13.05 3.35 8.09
C GLN A 26 -12.25 4.63 7.83
N GLU A 27 -11.36 4.62 6.82
CA GLU A 27 -10.51 5.77 6.46
C GLU A 27 -11.36 6.99 6.05
N LEU A 28 -12.52 6.76 5.46
CA LEU A 28 -13.45 7.81 5.03
C LEU A 28 -14.49 8.19 6.11
N ALA A 29 -14.40 7.58 7.30
CA ALA A 29 -15.33 7.71 8.42
C ALA A 29 -16.78 7.39 8.01
N TYR A 30 -16.96 6.32 7.24
CA TYR A 30 -18.26 5.76 6.88
C TYR A 30 -18.58 4.54 7.72
N SER A 31 -19.88 4.25 7.84
CA SER A 31 -20.34 3.00 8.44
C SER A 31 -20.00 1.81 7.53
N ASP A 32 -19.89 0.63 8.14
CA ASP A 32 -19.71 -0.62 7.42
C ASP A 32 -20.79 -0.79 6.33
N ASN A 33 -20.37 -1.30 5.17
CA ASN A 33 -21.21 -1.52 3.99
C ASN A 33 -21.79 -0.24 3.35
N TYR A 34 -21.43 0.97 3.79
CA TYR A 34 -21.90 2.20 3.18
C TYR A 34 -21.59 2.25 1.68
N ILE A 35 -20.38 1.85 1.27
CA ILE A 35 -19.96 1.88 -0.14
C ILE A 35 -20.81 0.93 -0.98
N ALA A 36 -21.09 -0.28 -0.47
CA ALA A 36 -21.94 -1.25 -1.15
C ALA A 36 -23.37 -0.70 -1.36
N GLN A 37 -23.93 -0.02 -0.35
CA GLN A 37 -25.24 0.60 -0.45
C GLN A 37 -25.28 1.77 -1.45
N GLN A 38 -24.19 2.54 -1.56
CA GLN A 38 -24.13 3.61 -2.56
C GLN A 38 -23.98 3.05 -3.98
N LEU A 39 -23.21 1.98 -4.17
CA LEU A 39 -23.07 1.31 -5.46
C LEU A 39 -24.39 0.68 -5.94
N SER A 40 -25.17 0.09 -5.02
CA SER A 40 -26.49 -0.46 -5.37
C SER A 40 -27.50 0.62 -5.78
N LYS A 41 -27.28 1.88 -5.39
CA LYS A 41 -28.11 3.04 -5.74
C LYS A 41 -27.63 3.78 -7.00
N GLY A 42 -26.63 3.25 -7.72
CA GLY A 42 -26.07 3.89 -8.92
C GLY A 42 -24.94 4.88 -8.65
N GLY A 43 -24.39 4.90 -7.43
CA GLY A 43 -23.26 5.74 -7.03
C GLY A 43 -23.65 7.00 -6.27
N ASN A 44 -22.66 7.66 -5.68
CA ASN A 44 -22.85 8.87 -4.88
C ASN A 44 -21.74 9.89 -5.19
N PRO A 45 -22.07 11.12 -5.63
CA PRO A 45 -21.07 12.14 -5.98
C PRO A 45 -20.14 12.51 -4.81
N LYS A 46 -20.66 12.53 -3.57
CA LYS A 46 -19.86 12.85 -2.38
C LYS A 46 -18.88 11.72 -2.06
N LEU A 47 -19.32 10.47 -2.18
CA LEU A 47 -18.45 9.30 -2.04
C LEU A 47 -17.33 9.34 -3.09
N LEU A 48 -17.70 9.57 -4.36
CA LEU A 48 -16.75 9.68 -5.46
C LEU A 48 -15.71 10.77 -5.22
N ALA A 49 -16.12 11.96 -4.77
CA ALA A 49 -15.21 13.05 -4.45
C ALA A 49 -14.24 12.70 -3.31
N LYS A 50 -14.72 12.02 -2.26
CA LYS A 50 -13.86 11.55 -1.17
C LYS A 50 -12.88 10.47 -1.63
N LEU A 51 -13.31 9.52 -2.45
CA LEU A 51 -12.44 8.48 -3.02
C LEU A 51 -11.37 9.09 -3.94
N LYS A 52 -11.73 10.07 -4.78
CA LYS A 52 -10.75 10.80 -5.60
C LYS A 52 -9.69 11.48 -4.74
N LYS A 53 -10.09 12.11 -3.63
CA LYS A 53 -9.14 12.71 -2.67
C LYS A 53 -8.26 11.67 -1.99
N LEU A 54 -8.82 10.52 -1.63
CA LEU A 54 -8.08 9.42 -1.01
C LEU A 54 -7.04 8.84 -1.99
N VAL A 55 -7.44 8.55 -3.23
CA VAL A 55 -6.52 8.08 -4.27
C VAL A 55 -5.45 9.14 -4.57
N ALA A 56 -5.84 10.41 -4.68
CA ALA A 56 -4.88 11.50 -4.91
C ALA A 56 -3.90 11.66 -3.75
N SER A 57 -4.34 11.60 -2.49
CA SER A 57 -3.42 11.72 -1.34
C SER A 57 -2.47 10.53 -1.24
N ARG A 58 -2.91 9.33 -1.63
CA ARG A 58 -2.04 8.14 -1.71
C ARG A 58 -1.06 8.24 -2.87
N ASN A 59 -1.50 8.75 -4.02
CA ASN A 59 -0.64 8.96 -5.19
C ASN A 59 0.35 10.12 -4.98
N MET A 60 -0.03 11.18 -4.26
CA MET A 60 0.88 12.27 -3.87
C MET A 60 1.92 11.78 -2.87
N LYS A 61 1.53 10.94 -1.90
CA LYS A 61 2.49 10.23 -1.04
C LYS A 61 3.45 9.36 -1.87
N ALA A 62 2.97 8.68 -2.90
CA ALA A 62 3.81 7.92 -3.81
C ALA A 62 4.73 8.81 -4.68
N ALA A 63 4.27 10.01 -5.08
CA ALA A 63 5.03 10.96 -5.90
C ALA A 63 6.06 11.79 -5.10
N GLU A 64 5.82 12.00 -3.80
CA GLU A 64 6.75 12.67 -2.86
C GLU A 64 7.79 11.71 -2.25
N GLY A 65 7.92 10.49 -2.76
CA GLY A 65 8.94 9.53 -2.31
C GLY A 65 8.57 8.74 -1.04
N TYR A 66 7.33 8.80 -0.57
CA TYR A 66 6.82 7.88 0.44
C TYR A 66 6.25 6.63 -0.25
N VAL A 67 7.12 5.68 -0.57
CA VAL A 67 6.70 4.32 -0.89
C VAL A 67 6.13 3.70 0.38
N VAL A 68 4.81 3.73 0.53
CA VAL A 68 4.12 2.92 1.54
C VAL A 68 4.31 1.47 1.14
N VAL A 69 5.38 0.84 1.61
CA VAL A 69 5.57 -0.60 1.49
C VAL A 69 4.55 -1.23 2.42
N ASP A 70 3.49 -1.81 1.85
CA ASP A 70 2.59 -2.69 2.57
C ASP A 70 3.41 -3.88 3.07
N VAL A 71 3.79 -3.82 4.35
CA VAL A 71 4.52 -4.89 5.05
C VAL A 71 3.75 -6.22 4.92
N GLY A 72 2.42 -6.18 4.82
CA GLY A 72 1.60 -7.35 4.52
C GLY A 72 1.89 -7.94 3.13
N ALA A 73 2.19 -7.13 2.11
CA ALA A 73 2.58 -7.63 0.80
C ALA A 73 3.98 -8.27 0.81
N ALA A 74 4.92 -7.70 1.58
CA ALA A 74 6.24 -8.29 1.78
C ALA A 74 6.17 -9.61 2.56
N LEU A 75 5.39 -9.65 3.65
CA LEU A 75 5.15 -10.85 4.45
C LEU A 75 4.46 -11.94 3.63
N ARG A 76 3.44 -11.61 2.81
CA ARG A 76 2.79 -12.58 1.91
C ARG A 76 3.75 -13.20 0.89
N ARG A 77 4.78 -12.46 0.45
CA ARG A 77 5.83 -12.99 -0.45
C ARG A 77 6.79 -13.93 0.27
N ILE A 78 7.15 -13.61 1.51
CA ILE A 78 7.94 -14.48 2.40
C ILE A 78 7.16 -15.78 2.67
N GLU A 79 5.88 -15.65 3.04
CA GLU A 79 4.98 -16.79 3.31
C GLU A 79 4.75 -17.65 2.06
N ALA A 80 4.75 -17.05 0.87
CA ALA A 80 4.64 -17.75 -0.40
C ALA A 80 5.93 -18.48 -0.84
N ARG A 81 6.99 -18.52 0.00
CA ARG A 81 8.32 -19.09 -0.33
C ARG A 81 8.93 -18.50 -1.61
N GLN A 82 8.56 -17.29 -1.97
CA GLN A 82 9.26 -16.57 -3.02
C GLN A 82 10.60 -16.13 -2.43
N GLU A 83 11.71 -16.43 -3.12
CA GLU A 83 13.05 -16.02 -2.71
C GLU A 83 13.07 -14.53 -2.41
N VAL A 84 13.14 -14.17 -1.13
CA VAL A 84 13.21 -12.76 -0.72
C VAL A 84 14.66 -12.36 -0.76
N SER A 85 15.01 -11.57 -1.77
CA SER A 85 16.36 -11.09 -1.95
C SER A 85 16.76 -10.17 -0.79
N LEU A 86 18.06 -10.18 -0.47
CA LEU A 86 18.65 -9.27 0.52
C LEU A 86 18.31 -7.80 0.20
N SER A 87 18.21 -7.48 -1.09
CA SER A 87 17.78 -6.17 -1.62
C SER A 87 16.38 -5.78 -1.16
N ALA A 88 15.42 -6.71 -1.16
CA ALA A 88 14.06 -6.42 -0.70
C ALA A 88 14.01 -6.11 0.80
N ILE A 89 14.82 -6.80 1.60
CA ILE A 89 14.94 -6.54 3.04
C ILE A 89 15.64 -5.19 3.28
N ALA A 90 16.68 -4.89 2.51
CA ALA A 90 17.39 -3.62 2.57
C ALA A 90 16.49 -2.43 2.23
N GLU A 91 15.64 -2.55 1.20
CA GLU A 91 14.69 -1.50 0.82
C GLU A 91 13.68 -1.20 1.94
N ILE A 92 13.16 -2.24 2.60
CA ILE A 92 12.22 -2.09 3.72
C ILE A 92 12.88 -1.34 4.88
N LEU A 93 14.07 -1.79 5.29
CA LEU A 93 14.78 -1.24 6.45
C LEU A 93 15.32 0.17 6.18
N ALA A 94 15.75 0.44 4.95
CA ALA A 94 16.17 1.76 4.50
C ALA A 94 15.02 2.76 4.56
N HIS A 95 13.83 2.36 4.11
CA HIS A 95 12.64 3.18 4.20
C HIS A 95 12.25 3.49 5.66
N GLN A 96 12.26 2.50 6.55
CA GLN A 96 11.96 2.72 7.99
C GLN A 96 12.96 3.66 8.67
N ARG A 97 14.24 3.60 8.28
CA ARG A 97 15.31 4.37 8.89
C ARG A 97 15.57 5.71 8.21
N ASN A 98 14.84 6.03 7.13
CA ASN A 98 15.10 7.17 6.25
C ASN A 98 16.58 7.24 5.80
N LEU A 99 17.13 6.08 5.42
CA LEU A 99 18.50 5.92 4.95
C LEU A 99 18.50 5.45 3.49
N PRO A 100 19.60 5.65 2.73
CA PRO A 100 19.74 5.05 1.42
C PRO A 100 19.74 3.51 1.49
N THR A 101 19.01 2.84 0.59
CA THR A 101 18.99 1.37 0.46
C THR A 101 20.37 0.76 0.38
N VAL A 102 21.28 1.40 -0.37
CA VAL A 102 22.67 0.93 -0.54
C VAL A 102 23.43 0.89 0.79
N SER A 103 23.18 1.85 1.69
CA SER A 103 23.79 1.88 3.02
C SER A 103 23.30 0.72 3.89
N VAL A 104 22.00 0.44 3.88
CA VAL A 104 21.42 -0.64 4.65
C VAL A 104 21.76 -2.02 4.07
N LEU A 105 21.86 -2.14 2.74
CA LEU A 105 22.32 -3.36 2.08
C LEU A 105 23.75 -3.70 2.50
N GLY A 106 24.66 -2.72 2.49
CA GLY A 106 26.03 -2.89 2.96
C GLY A 106 26.12 -3.28 4.45
N GLU A 107 25.27 -2.73 5.31
CA GLU A 107 25.16 -3.14 6.72
C GLU A 107 24.72 -4.61 6.87
N LEU A 108 23.71 -5.03 6.09
CA LEU A 108 23.19 -6.40 6.12
C LEU A 108 24.23 -7.41 5.59
N GLU A 109 24.90 -7.09 4.47
CA GLU A 109 25.98 -7.90 3.92
C GLU A 109 27.13 -8.05 4.92
N ALA A 110 27.55 -6.96 5.56
CA ALA A 110 28.59 -7.01 6.59
C ALA A 110 28.18 -7.87 7.80
N ALA A 111 26.92 -7.76 8.25
CA ALA A 111 26.42 -8.55 9.37
C ALA A 111 26.34 -10.06 9.04
N ILE A 112 25.94 -10.40 7.82
CA ILE A 112 25.91 -11.79 7.33
C ILE A 112 27.33 -12.33 7.22
N ASN A 113 28.22 -11.60 6.57
CA ASN A 113 29.62 -12.00 6.40
C ASN A 113 30.30 -12.22 7.74
N LYS A 114 30.08 -11.34 8.73
CA LYS A 114 30.59 -11.49 10.10
C LYS A 114 30.07 -12.75 10.81
N ARG A 115 28.86 -13.20 10.48
CA ARG A 115 28.23 -14.38 11.11
C ARG A 115 28.61 -15.68 10.43
N LEU A 116 28.95 -15.64 9.15
CA LEU A 116 29.45 -16.77 8.35
C LEU A 116 30.97 -16.96 8.46
N SER A 117 31.70 -15.98 8.97
CA SER A 117 33.14 -16.05 9.24
C SER A 117 33.48 -16.56 10.65
N VAL A 118 32.48 -17.10 11.35
CA VAL A 118 32.61 -17.87 12.61
C VAL A 118 32.32 -19.33 12.29
#